data_AF-A0A7S3W9E9-F1
#
_entry.id   AF-A0A7S3W9E9-F1
#
_cell.length_a   1.000
_cell.length_b   1.000
_cell.length_c   1.000
_cell.angle_alpha   90.00
_cell.angle_beta   90.00
_cell.angle_gamma   90.00
#
_symmetry.space_group_name_H-M   'P 1'
#
loop_
_entity.id
_entity.type
_entity.pdbx_description
1 polymer ?
#
loop_
_entity_poly.entity_id
_entity_poly.type
_entity_poly.pdbx_seq_one_letter_code
_entity_poly.pdbx_strand_id
1 'polypeptide(L)'
;ACPELPKDLLGTYYRNGHARFVSRDGRKVRHPFDADGMVCAVTLDGRSGTAVVRQRYVASQGAIKERVAGRSLYPGQFGNARPFWDGGANFKNLANTGVMWHGGKLLALW
;
A
#
# COMPACT_ATOMS: atom_id res chain seq x y z
N ALA A 1 7.46 2.69 -31.48
CA ALA A 1 6.02 2.42 -31.27
C ALA A 1 5.85 1.58 -30.01
N CYS A 2 4.78 1.78 -29.25
CA CYS A 2 4.47 0.90 -28.12
C CYS A 2 3.96 -0.44 -28.67
N PRO A 3 4.49 -1.61 -28.24
CA PRO A 3 4.03 -2.89 -28.74
C PRO A 3 2.59 -3.17 -28.32
N GLU A 4 1.89 -3.98 -29.13
CA GLU A 4 0.53 -4.43 -28.81
C GLU A 4 0.53 -5.46 -27.68
N LEU A 5 -0.58 -5.54 -26.94
CA LEU A 5 -0.76 -6.52 -25.88
C LEU A 5 -0.96 -7.93 -26.49
N PRO A 6 -0.25 -8.97 -26.03
CA PRO A 6 -0.46 -10.34 -26.50
C PRO A 6 -1.92 -10.78 -26.29
N LYS A 7 -2.54 -11.38 -27.31
CA LYS A 7 -3.98 -11.71 -27.29
C LYS A 7 -4.38 -12.72 -26.22
N ASP A 8 -3.43 -13.55 -25.79
CA ASP A 8 -3.57 -14.57 -24.76
C ASP A 8 -3.26 -14.06 -23.34
N LEU A 9 -2.77 -12.82 -23.20
CA LEU A 9 -2.52 -12.22 -21.90
C LEU A 9 -3.81 -11.67 -21.30
N LEU A 10 -4.43 -12.48 -20.44
CA LEU A 10 -5.68 -12.17 -19.75
C LEU A 10 -5.49 -12.30 -18.24
N GLY A 11 -5.84 -11.28 -17.49
CA GLY A 11 -5.83 -11.35 -16.02
C GLY A 11 -5.54 -10.04 -15.35
N THR A 12 -5.07 -10.12 -14.11
CA THR A 12 -4.72 -8.94 -13.32
C THR A 12 -3.34 -9.10 -12.69
N TYR A 13 -2.45 -8.16 -12.99
CA TYR A 13 -1.19 -8.01 -12.27
C TYR A 13 -1.44 -7.15 -11.03
N TYR A 14 -1.16 -7.71 -9.85
CA TYR A 14 -1.23 -6.99 -8.58
C TYR A 14 0.18 -6.66 -8.10
N ARG A 15 0.36 -5.43 -7.62
CA ARG A 15 1.58 -5.00 -6.93
C ARG A 15 1.21 -4.21 -5.68
N ASN A 16 1.91 -4.50 -4.59
CA ASN A 16 1.87 -3.66 -3.39
C ASN A 16 3.13 -2.80 -3.32
N GLY A 17 3.09 -1.74 -2.52
CA GLY A 17 4.25 -0.93 -2.24
C GLY A 17 3.99 0.22 -1.29
N HIS A 18 5.09 0.85 -0.91
CA HIS A 18 5.14 2.08 -0.11
C HIS A 18 4.56 3.26 -0.91
N ALA A 19 3.55 3.94 -0.37
CA ALA A 19 2.85 4.98 -1.14
C ALA A 19 2.59 6.29 -0.38
N ARG A 20 2.49 6.25 0.95
CA ARG A 20 2.27 7.47 1.75
C ARG A 20 3.56 7.89 2.48
N PHE A 21 4.35 8.73 1.82
CA PHE A 21 5.63 9.23 2.36
C PHE A 21 5.52 10.49 3.22
N VAL A 22 4.30 11.00 3.42
CA VAL A 22 4.02 12.13 4.31
C VAL A 22 2.93 11.70 5.27
N SER A 23 3.20 11.85 6.57
CA SER A 23 2.25 11.55 7.63
C SER A 23 1.03 12.48 7.59
N ARG A 24 0.03 12.16 8.41
CA ARG A 24 -1.20 12.95 8.49
C ARG A 24 -0.97 14.37 9.02
N ASP A 25 0.03 14.55 9.86
CA ASP A 25 0.48 15.84 10.41
C ASP A 25 1.61 16.50 9.59
N GLY A 26 1.79 16.09 8.33
CA GLY A 26 2.67 16.77 7.38
C GLY A 26 4.17 16.46 7.51
N ARG A 27 4.57 15.52 8.38
CA ARG A 27 5.97 15.12 8.52
C ARG A 27 6.36 14.13 7.43
N LYS A 28 7.57 14.27 6.90
CA LYS A 28 8.13 13.27 5.97
C LYS A 28 8.41 11.97 6.71
N VAL A 29 8.04 10.86 6.08
CA VAL A 29 8.48 9.53 6.47
C VAL A 29 9.99 9.44 6.25
N ARG A 30 10.75 9.08 7.29
CA ARG A 30 12.20 8.96 7.30
C ARG A 30 12.72 7.80 6.48
N HIS A 31 12.03 6.65 6.54
CA HIS A 31 12.38 5.47 5.78
C HIS A 31 11.18 4.97 4.96
N PRO A 32 11.32 4.69 3.65
CA PRO A 32 10.23 4.25 2.79
C PRO A 32 9.38 3.10 3.34
N PHE A 33 9.99 2.18 4.08
CA PHE A 33 9.29 1.02 4.65
C PHE A 33 8.28 1.38 5.74
N ASP A 34 8.36 2.58 6.32
CA ASP A 34 7.38 3.10 7.26
C ASP A 34 6.17 3.80 6.59
N ALA A 35 6.12 3.86 5.26
CA ALA A 35 5.00 4.47 4.54
C ALA A 35 3.80 3.51 4.42
N ASP A 36 2.57 4.04 4.46
CA ASP A 36 1.37 3.23 4.24
C ASP A 36 1.37 2.56 2.86
N GLY A 37 0.86 1.32 2.83
CA GLY A 37 0.74 0.51 1.64
C GLY A 37 -0.34 0.99 0.67
N MET A 38 -0.10 0.76 -0.62
CA MET A 38 -1.07 0.93 -1.69
C MET A 38 -0.96 -0.23 -2.66
N VAL A 39 -2.10 -0.84 -2.96
CA VAL A 39 -2.17 -1.88 -3.98
C VAL A 39 -2.51 -1.22 -5.32
N CYS A 40 -1.70 -1.54 -6.32
CA CYS A 40 -1.94 -1.28 -7.73
C CYS A 40 -2.41 -2.57 -8.40
N ALA A 41 -3.45 -2.47 -9.21
CA ALA A 41 -3.97 -3.53 -10.05
C ALA A 41 -3.94 -3.06 -11.51
N VAL A 42 -3.34 -3.86 -12.38
CA VAL A 42 -3.37 -3.69 -13.83
C VAL A 42 -4.16 -4.85 -14.41
N THR A 43 -5.40 -4.59 -14.82
CA THR A 43 -6.25 -5.59 -15.48
C THR A 43 -5.98 -5.55 -16.97
N LEU A 44 -5.57 -6.67 -17.54
CA LEU A 44 -5.12 -6.83 -18.91
C LEU A 44 -6.14 -7.69 -19.66
N ASP A 45 -6.62 -7.17 -20.78
CA ASP A 45 -7.42 -7.92 -21.74
C ASP A 45 -6.75 -7.86 -23.12
N GLY A 46 -5.89 -8.85 -23.38
CA GLY A 46 -5.20 -9.04 -24.65
C GLY A 46 -6.12 -9.14 -25.86
N ARG A 47 -7.36 -9.64 -25.71
CA ARG A 47 -8.29 -9.79 -26.84
C ARG A 47 -8.82 -8.45 -27.32
N SER A 48 -9.10 -7.55 -26.39
CA SER A 48 -9.53 -6.17 -26.70
C SER A 48 -8.35 -5.20 -26.85
N GLY A 49 -7.14 -5.61 -26.47
CA GLY A 49 -5.96 -4.75 -26.45
C GLY A 49 -5.99 -3.69 -25.36
N THR A 50 -6.81 -3.88 -24.31
CA THR A 50 -7.02 -2.87 -23.27
C THR A 50 -6.31 -3.20 -21.96
N ALA A 51 -5.92 -2.15 -21.23
CA ALA A 51 -5.36 -2.24 -19.89
C ALA A 51 -6.01 -1.21 -18.97
N VAL A 52 -6.51 -1.65 -17.82
CA VAL A 52 -7.14 -0.78 -16.82
C VAL A 52 -6.30 -0.77 -15.54
N VAL A 53 -5.85 0.42 -15.15
CA VAL A 53 -5.07 0.61 -13.93
C VAL A 53 -5.97 1.13 -12.81
N ARG A 54 -5.89 0.51 -11.63
CA ARG A 54 -6.54 0.97 -10.40
C ARG A 54 -5.56 0.96 -9.25
N GLN A 55 -5.62 1.98 -8.41
CA GLN A 55 -4.74 2.11 -7.24
C GLN A 55 -5.58 2.48 -6.01
N ARG A 56 -5.30 1.86 -4.88
CA ARG A 56 -5.99 2.16 -3.62
C ARG A 56 -5.06 1.96 -2.42
N TYR A 57 -5.01 2.96 -1.54
CA TYR A 57 -4.36 2.80 -0.23
C TYR A 57 -5.02 1.66 0.55
N VAL A 58 -4.19 0.82 1.17
CA VAL A 58 -4.71 -0.21 2.07
C VAL A 58 -5.27 0.50 3.31
N ALA A 59 -6.55 0.25 3.58
CA ALA A 59 -7.23 0.81 4.74
C ALA A 59 -6.92 -0.02 5.99
N SER A 60 -5.64 -0.14 6.36
CA SER A 60 -5.25 -0.84 7.58
C SER A 60 -5.83 -0.14 8.80
N GLN A 61 -6.02 -0.88 9.90
CA GLN A 61 -6.61 -0.30 11.13
C GLN A 61 -5.81 0.92 11.62
N GLY A 62 -4.47 0.87 11.56
CA GLY A 62 -3.63 1.99 11.95
C GLY A 62 -3.78 3.19 10.99
N ALA A 63 -3.84 2.94 9.68
CA ALA A 63 -4.03 4.01 8.69
C ALA A 63 -5.40 4.70 8.82
N ILE A 64 -6.45 3.95 9.20
CA ILE A 64 -7.78 4.50 9.50
C ILE A 64 -7.73 5.36 10.77
N LYS A 65 -7.14 4.85 11.85
CA LYS A 65 -7.02 5.59 13.13
C LYS A 65 -6.28 6.91 12.95
N GLU A 66 -5.13 6.90 12.25
CA GLU A 66 -4.37 8.12 11.98
C GLU A 66 -5.12 9.08 11.05
N ARG A 67 -5.87 8.57 10.07
CA ARG A 67 -6.72 9.40 9.21
C ARG A 67 -7.77 10.14 10.05
N VAL A 68 -8.44 9.43 10.95
CA VAL A 68 -9.47 10.03 11.83
C VAL A 68 -8.84 11.03 12.80
N ALA A 69 -7.68 10.72 13.38
CA ALA A 69 -6.99 11.59 14.32
C ALA A 69 -6.29 12.79 13.66
N GLY A 70 -6.11 12.79 12.34
CA GLY A 70 -5.39 13.84 11.62
C GLY A 70 -3.89 13.92 11.92
N ARG A 71 -3.31 12.94 12.61
CA ARG A 71 -1.90 12.92 13.03
C ARG A 71 -1.34 11.50 13.12
N SER A 72 -0.02 11.36 13.11
CA SER A 72 0.62 10.08 13.41
C SER A 72 0.34 9.65 14.84
N LEU A 73 0.01 8.37 15.02
CA LEU A 73 -0.27 7.75 16.31
C LEU A 73 0.77 6.66 16.64
N TYR A 74 1.39 6.08 15.62
CA TYR A 74 2.29 4.94 15.77
C TYR A 74 3.74 5.35 15.49
N PRO A 75 4.73 4.73 16.16
CA PRO A 75 6.11 4.83 15.71
C PRO A 75 6.28 4.00 14.42
N GLY A 76 7.20 4.41 13.56
CA GLY A 76 7.70 3.56 12.50
C GLY A 76 8.77 2.61 13.02
N GLN A 77 8.89 1.47 12.34
CA GLN A 77 9.87 0.45 12.66
C GLN A 77 11.29 0.87 12.22
N PHE A 78 11.38 1.74 11.21
CA PHE A 78 12.65 2.17 10.60
C PHE A 78 12.97 3.65 10.88
N GLY A 79 12.47 4.17 12.01
CA GLY A 79 12.90 5.45 12.56
C GLY A 79 11.89 6.59 12.49
N ASN A 80 10.67 6.39 11.96
CA ASN A 80 9.62 7.40 12.14
C ASN A 80 9.25 7.57 13.62
N ALA A 81 9.59 8.72 14.19
CA ALA A 81 9.23 9.03 15.57
C ALA A 81 7.73 9.32 15.71
N ARG A 82 7.14 8.84 16.81
CA ARG A 82 5.86 9.38 17.33
C ARG A 82 6.16 10.48 18.36
N PRO A 83 5.23 11.44 18.57
CA PRO A 83 5.46 12.55 19.49
C PRO A 83 5.66 12.14 20.95
N PHE A 84 5.18 10.96 21.36
CA PHE A 84 5.24 10.47 22.75
C PHE A 84 5.36 8.94 22.76
N TRP A 85 6.33 8.39 23.50
CA TRP A 85 6.51 6.94 23.71
C TRP A 85 5.83 6.50 25.01
N ASP A 86 4.87 5.57 24.92
CA ASP A 86 4.10 5.03 26.05
C ASP A 86 4.66 3.71 26.62
N GLY A 87 5.87 3.30 26.22
CA GLY A 87 6.45 2.03 26.66
C GLY A 87 6.05 0.81 25.81
N GLY A 88 5.06 0.93 24.92
CA GLY A 88 4.51 -0.21 24.16
C GLY A 88 5.15 -0.44 22.79
N ALA A 89 5.38 -1.71 22.44
CA ALA A 89 5.86 -2.18 21.13
C ALA A 89 4.74 -2.26 20.06
N ASN A 90 3.77 -1.35 20.08
CA ASN A 90 2.64 -1.36 19.15
C ASN A 90 3.02 -0.69 17.82
N PHE A 91 3.60 -1.47 16.90
CA PHE A 91 3.85 -1.03 15.54
C PHE A 91 2.57 -0.99 14.72
N LYS A 92 2.50 -0.06 13.78
CA LYS A 92 1.45 -0.01 12.78
C LYS A 92 1.71 -1.07 11.72
N ASN A 93 0.74 -1.95 11.48
CA ASN A 93 0.75 -2.76 10.26
C ASN A 93 0.45 -1.84 9.06
N LEU A 94 1.43 -1.73 8.16
CA LEU A 94 1.40 -0.84 7.00
C LEU A 94 0.86 -1.51 5.74
N ALA A 95 0.79 -2.85 5.71
CA ALA A 95 0.33 -3.66 4.59
C ALA A 95 0.94 -3.23 3.26
N ASN A 96 2.27 -3.08 3.20
CA ASN A 96 2.99 -2.41 2.12
C ASN A 96 4.07 -3.27 1.41
N THR A 97 4.29 -4.52 1.82
CA THR A 97 5.40 -5.35 1.34
C THR A 97 5.01 -6.20 0.13
N GLY A 98 3.88 -6.90 0.21
CA GLY A 98 3.48 -7.88 -0.79
C GLY A 98 1.98 -7.91 -1.06
N VAL A 99 1.58 -8.62 -2.11
CA VAL A 99 0.18 -8.90 -2.42
C VAL A 99 0.05 -10.31 -2.98
N MET A 100 -0.98 -11.04 -2.56
CA MET A 100 -1.22 -12.42 -2.98
C MET A 100 -2.70 -12.63 -3.28
N TRP A 101 -3.00 -13.30 -4.39
CA TRP A 101 -4.32 -13.85 -4.67
C TRP A 101 -4.32 -15.34 -4.33
N HIS A 102 -5.11 -15.74 -3.32
CA HIS A 102 -5.20 -17.14 -2.92
C HIS A 102 -6.57 -17.44 -2.31
N GLY A 103 -7.17 -18.58 -2.67
CA GLY A 103 -8.46 -19.01 -2.11
C GLY A 103 -9.61 -18.02 -2.29
N GLY A 104 -9.66 -17.32 -3.44
CA GLY A 104 -10.69 -16.30 -3.72
C GLY A 104 -10.52 -14.99 -2.94
N LYS A 105 -9.36 -14.76 -2.32
CA LYS A 105 -9.05 -13.56 -1.54
C LYS A 105 -7.81 -12.86 -2.08
N LEU A 106 -7.88 -11.53 -2.16
CA LEU A 106 -6.73 -10.67 -2.39
C LEU A 106 -6.20 -10.19 -1.05
N LEU A 107 -4.96 -10.57 -0.71
CA LEU A 107 -4.31 -10.30 0.56
C LEU A 107 -3.19 -9.27 0.37
N ALA A 108 -3.23 -8.15 1.09
CA ALA A 108 -2.09 -7.25 1.20
C ALA A 108 -1.24 -7.66 2.41
N LEU A 109 0.05 -7.91 2.17
CA LEU A 109 1.00 -8.47 3.12
C LEU A 109 1.94 -7.39 3.65
N TRP A 110 2.40 -7.55 4.90
CA TRP A 110 3.37 -6.70 5.58
C TRP A 110 4.50 -7.56 6.10
#